data_AF-A0A954FHJ5-F1
#
_entry.id   AF-A0A954FHJ5-F1
#
_cell.length_a   1.000
_cell.length_b   1.000
_cell.length_c   1.000
_cell.angle_alpha   90.00
_cell.angle_beta   90.00
_cell.angle_gamma   90.00
#
_symmetry.space_group_name_H-M   'P 1'
#
loop_
_entity.id
_entity.type
_entity.pdbx_description
1 polymer ?
#
loop_
_entity_poly.entity_id
_entity_poly.type
_entity_poly.pdbx_seq_one_letter_code
_entity_poly.pdbx_strand_id
1 'polypeptide(L)' 'DSDVASAQKRLARLGSRAQFITQEMSTQATQDYLKNIDSPDRFTFMAIPYPNHSDEWVLKDIPERARARQWLANRLKK' A
#
# COMPACT_ATOMS: atom_id res chain seq x y z
N ASP A 1 -0.77 1.36 21.96
CA ASP A 1 0.69 1.17 21.85
C ASP A 1 1.19 -0.13 21.24
N SER A 2 0.42 -1.23 21.23
CA SER A 2 0.84 -2.48 20.55
C SER A 2 0.99 -2.33 19.01
N ASP A 3 0.19 -1.46 18.40
CA ASP A 3 0.09 -1.35 16.93
C ASP A 3 1.35 -0.81 16.26
N VAL A 4 1.97 0.21 16.84
CA VAL A 4 3.18 0.85 16.28
C VAL A 4 4.37 -0.09 16.34
N ALA A 5 4.62 -0.71 17.50
CA ALA A 5 5.73 -1.65 17.67
C ALA A 5 5.57 -2.87 16.74
N SER A 6 4.35 -3.36 16.57
CA SER A 6 4.05 -4.45 15.63
C SER A 6 4.24 -4.03 14.17
N ALA A 7 3.85 -2.81 13.80
CA ALA A 7 4.05 -2.26 12.47
C ALA A 7 5.54 -2.11 12.12
N GLN A 8 6.35 -1.60 13.05
CA GLN A 8 7.81 -1.49 12.89
C GLN A 8 8.46 -2.85 12.66
N LYS A 9 8.09 -3.88 13.44
CA LYS A 9 8.59 -5.25 13.23
C LYS A 9 8.25 -5.79 11.83
N ARG A 10 7.04 -5.51 11.33
CA ARG A 10 6.61 -5.90 9.99
C ARG A 10 7.42 -5.17 8.90
N LEU A 11 7.62 -3.86 9.06
CA LEU A 11 8.42 -3.06 8.13
C LEU A 11 9.87 -3.54 8.08
N ALA A 12 10.49 -3.80 9.24
CA ALA A 12 11.85 -4.33 9.32
C ALA A 12 11.99 -5.66 8.57
N ARG A 13 11.01 -6.57 8.68
CA ARG A 13 10.99 -7.84 7.94
C ARG A 13 10.87 -7.66 6.42
N LEU A 14 10.16 -6.62 5.97
CA LEU A 14 10.02 -6.31 4.54
C LEU A 14 11.29 -5.69 3.96
N GLY A 15 12.14 -5.09 4.79
CA GLY A 15 13.42 -4.51 4.39
C GLY A 15 13.26 -3.48 3.28
N SER A 16 14.14 -3.53 2.28
CA SER A 16 14.14 -2.60 1.13
C SER A 16 13.13 -2.95 0.02
N ARG A 17 12.27 -3.95 0.23
CA ARG A 17 11.29 -4.35 -0.80
C ARG A 17 10.37 -3.17 -1.11
N ALA A 18 10.13 -2.98 -2.42
CA ALA A 18 9.15 -2.02 -2.89
C ALA A 18 7.75 -2.46 -2.44
N GLN A 19 6.93 -1.50 -2.02
CA GLN A 19 5.59 -1.77 -1.50
C GLN A 19 4.56 -0.93 -2.25
N PHE A 20 3.44 -1.54 -2.58
CA PHE A 20 2.26 -0.87 -3.12
C PHE A 20 1.20 -0.86 -2.02
N ILE A 21 0.89 0.33 -1.51
CA ILE A 21 0.03 0.53 -0.34
C ILE A 21 -1.26 1.17 -0.81
N THR A 22 -2.37 0.48 -0.54
CA THR A 22 -3.72 0.96 -0.85
C THR A 22 -4.52 1.16 0.43
N GLN A 23 -5.30 2.23 0.47
CA GLN A 23 -6.25 2.50 1.54
C GLN A 23 -7.51 3.14 0.95
N GLU A 24 -8.66 2.87 1.56
CA GLU A 24 -9.90 3.54 1.21
C GLU A 24 -9.83 5.03 1.54
N MET A 25 -10.36 5.86 0.64
CA MET A 25 -10.45 7.33 0.73
C MET A 25 -9.10 8.05 0.68
N SER A 26 -8.18 7.79 1.61
CA SER A 26 -6.91 8.50 1.71
C SER A 26 -5.81 7.62 2.29
N THR A 27 -4.60 7.77 1.75
CA THR A 27 -3.37 7.16 2.26
C THR A 27 -2.56 8.11 3.14
N GLN A 28 -3.03 9.33 3.39
CA GLN A 28 -2.22 10.41 3.99
C GLN A 28 -1.64 10.03 5.35
N ALA A 29 -2.45 9.45 6.24
CA ALA A 29 -1.99 9.02 7.56
C ALA A 29 -0.87 7.97 7.48
N THR A 30 -0.97 7.02 6.55
CA THR A 30 0.09 6.02 6.33
C THR A 30 1.34 6.64 5.72
N GLN A 31 1.19 7.59 4.78
CA GLN A 31 2.32 8.32 4.22
C GLN A 31 3.08 9.06 5.33
N ASP A 32 2.37 9.79 6.19
CA ASP A 32 2.98 10.57 7.27
C ASP A 32 3.64 9.68 8.33
N TYR A 33 3.03 8.54 8.64
CA TYR A 33 3.68 7.52 9.48
C TYR A 33 4.98 7.00 8.86
N LEU A 34 4.97 6.64 7.57
CA LEU A 34 6.12 6.02 6.90
C LEU A 34 7.24 7.00 6.57
N LYS A 35 6.93 8.28 6.31
CA LYS A 35 7.93 9.35 6.09
C LYS A 35 8.93 9.46 7.25
N ASN A 36 8.48 9.16 8.47
CA ASN A 36 9.31 9.26 9.66
C ASN A 36 10.13 7.99 9.95
N ILE A 37 9.94 6.92 9.17
CA ILE A 37 10.50 5.59 9.47
C ILE A 37 11.48 5.12 8.41
N ASP A 38 11.25 5.43 7.13
CA ASP A 38 12.03 4.86 6.04
C ASP A 38 12.05 5.77 4.81
N SER A 39 12.91 5.47 3.84
CA SER A 39 13.00 6.22 2.59
C SER A 39 11.65 6.18 1.84
N PRO A 40 11.11 7.34 1.44
CA PRO A 40 9.83 7.41 0.74
C PRO A 40 9.85 6.73 -0.63
N ASP A 41 11.02 6.55 -1.25
CA ASP A 41 11.16 6.13 -2.65
C ASP A 41 10.77 4.67 -2.94
N ARG A 42 10.69 3.83 -1.89
CA ARG A 42 10.28 2.42 -2.04
C ARG A 42 8.78 2.20 -1.96
N PHE A 43 8.02 3.21 -1.55
CA PHE A 43 6.58 3.11 -1.38
C PHE A 43 5.84 3.71 -2.56
N THR A 44 4.77 3.04 -2.99
CA THR A 44 3.80 3.57 -3.94
C THR A 44 2.45 3.60 -3.25
N PHE A 45 1.84 4.77 -3.18
CA PHE A 45 0.55 4.96 -2.50
C PHE A 45 -0.55 5.16 -3.53
N MET A 46 -1.71 4.54 -3.28
CA MET A 46 -2.90 4.74 -4.09
C MET A 46 -4.15 4.62 -3.22
N ALA A 47 -4.92 5.71 -3.14
CA ALA A 47 -6.22 5.66 -2.50
C ALA A 47 -7.25 4.95 -3.41
N ILE A 48 -8.15 4.20 -2.80
CA ILE A 48 -9.35 3.67 -3.45
C ILE A 48 -10.47 4.69 -3.15
N PRO A 49 -11.14 5.27 -4.17
CA PRO A 49 -11.98 6.46 -3.98
C PRO A 49 -13.34 6.19 -3.35
N TYR A 50 -13.59 4.97 -2.87
CA TYR A 50 -14.84 4.59 -2.25
C TYR A 50 -14.62 3.54 -1.14
N PRO A 51 -15.51 3.47 -0.13
CA PRO A 51 -15.45 2.42 0.87
C PRO A 51 -15.77 1.06 0.26
N ASN A 52 -14.97 0.04 0.56
CA ASN A 52 -15.07 -1.27 -0.08
C ASN A 52 -15.20 -2.37 0.97
N HIS A 53 -16.28 -2.30 1.75
CA HIS A 53 -16.64 -3.28 2.78
C HIS A 53 -17.85 -4.14 2.34
N SER A 54 -17.81 -4.67 1.12
CA SER A 54 -18.77 -5.69 0.67
C SER A 54 -18.05 -6.95 0.21
N ASP A 55 -18.73 -8.09 0.25
CA ASP A 55 -18.27 -9.38 -0.27
C ASP A 55 -17.98 -9.36 -1.78
N GLU A 56 -18.62 -8.44 -2.52
CA GLU A 56 -18.41 -8.21 -3.95
C GLU A 56 -17.04 -7.59 -4.30
N TRP A 57 -16.25 -7.16 -3.31
CA TRP A 57 -15.02 -6.39 -3.56
C TRP A 57 -14.01 -7.06 -4.50
N VAL A 58 -13.94 -8.40 -4.51
CA VAL A 58 -13.08 -9.18 -5.42
C VAL A 58 -13.58 -9.16 -6.87
N LEU A 59 -14.86 -8.86 -7.08
CA LEU A 59 -15.51 -8.81 -8.38
C LEU A 59 -15.48 -7.40 -9.00
N LYS A 60 -15.20 -6.36 -8.21
CA LYS A 60 -15.17 -4.98 -8.70
C LYS A 60 -14.00 -4.77 -9.67
N ASP A 61 -14.34 -4.53 -10.92
CA ASP A 61 -13.36 -4.10 -11.92
C ASP A 61 -13.20 -2.58 -11.86
N ILE A 62 -12.08 -2.14 -11.28
CA ILE A 62 -11.76 -0.73 -11.06
C ILE A 62 -10.39 -0.38 -11.64
N PRO A 63 -10.16 0.89 -12.05
CA PRO A 63 -8.87 1.32 -12.58
C PRO A 63 -7.70 1.03 -11.65
N GLU A 64 -7.91 1.12 -10.34
CA GLU A 64 -6.94 0.84 -9.28
C GLU A 64 -6.39 -0.60 -9.36
N ARG A 65 -7.24 -1.56 -9.71
CA ARG A 65 -6.85 -2.96 -9.87
C ARG A 65 -5.91 -3.13 -11.06
N ALA A 66 -6.19 -2.47 -12.18
CA ALA A 66 -5.30 -2.46 -13.34
C ALA A 66 -3.94 -1.81 -13.00
N ARG A 67 -3.96 -0.68 -12.27
CA ARG A 67 -2.74 0.00 -11.81
C ARG A 67 -1.87 -0.88 -10.91
N ALA A 68 -2.46 -1.59 -9.95
CA ALA A 68 -1.73 -2.49 -9.07
C ALA A 68 -1.06 -3.65 -9.86
N ARG A 69 -1.78 -4.23 -10.83
CA ARG A 69 -1.24 -5.26 -11.72
C ARG A 69 -0.08 -4.74 -12.57
N GLN A 70 -0.24 -3.56 -13.16
CA GLN A 70 0.80 -2.92 -13.96
C GLN A 70 2.03 -2.59 -13.12
N TRP A 71 1.85 -2.05 -11.92
CA TRP A 71 2.93 -1.78 -10.98
C TRP A 71 3.73 -3.06 -10.68
N LEU A 72 3.05 -4.16 -10.38
CA LEU A 72 3.72 -5.43 -10.12
C LEU A 72 4.48 -5.93 -11.36
N ALA A 73 3.85 -5.88 -12.54
CA ALA A 73 4.50 -6.27 -13.79
C ALA A 73 5.77 -5.44 -14.07
N ASN A 74 5.73 -4.14 -13.81
CA ASN A 74 6.88 -3.25 -13.97
C ASN A 74 8.00 -3.55 -12.96
N ARG A 75 7.67 -3.98 -11.74
CA ARG A 75 8.67 -4.39 -10.73
C ARG A 75 9.31 -5.74 -11.03
N LEU A 76 8.61 -6.63 -11.74
CA LEU A 76 9.09 -7.96 -12.10
C LEU A 76 9.92 -8.00 -13.39
N LYS A 77 9.68 -7.06 -14.31
CA LYS A 77 10.52 -6.82 -15.47
C LYS A 77 11.82 -6.15 -15.00
N LYS A 78 12.86 -6.96 -14.80
CA LYS A 78 14.23 -6.46 -14.60
C LYS A 78 14.81 -5.97 -15.92
#